data_AF-A0A3N5PDY4-F1
#
_entry.id   AF-A0A3N5PDY4-F1
#
_cell.length_a   1.000
_cell.length_b   1.000
_cell.length_c   1.000
_cell.angle_alpha   90.00
_cell.angle_beta   90.00
_cell.angle_gamma   90.00
#
_symmetry.space_group_name_H-M   'P 1'
#
loop_
_entity.id
_entity.type
_entity.pdbx_description
1 polymer ?
#
loop_
_entity_poly.entity_id
_entity_poly.type
_entity_poly.pdbx_seq_one_letter_code
_entity_poly.pdbx_strand_id
1 'polypeptide(L)'
;MTRTNAFAVTLVGLAVAVFGPPAMANRETNSEPVPSRLPGQDLPVVREHTYRMAGKIRMLLLWVGRDDVGSGVIKWRGRGHNRAFEVLIGSDPQKAPNQLNKWGFLLEEVRGSESAVVGLISQENDDKLSEVRADLRRRKDLRAFDTIRGLVTTLEGNARVGTLHAPSELTYHDVGMVLEGVFADTSLEVKRVPRRGDVRAGFLSSLTEMITSTLERKPVRRIPYIHGDRLYELRLLESTPLARFERDGRTFPNVIRGRFETGEAGRRSGTRFELVYGASGALAGVPILISYQPKWWLQVDLVLHP
;
A
#
# COMPACT_ATOMS: atom_id res chain seq x y z
N MET A 1 6.71 -9.23 38.36
CA MET A 1 5.88 -8.07 38.02
C MET A 1 6.76 -7.11 37.22
N THR A 2 6.78 -7.26 35.90
CA THR A 2 7.53 -6.39 34.97
C THR A 2 6.75 -6.41 33.67
N ARG A 3 5.79 -5.48 33.61
CA ARG A 3 5.04 -5.11 32.41
C ARG A 3 5.88 -4.11 31.65
N THR A 4 6.35 -4.43 30.45
CA THR A 4 6.92 -3.41 29.56
C THR A 4 6.71 -3.80 28.09
N ASN A 5 5.80 -3.06 27.45
CA ASN A 5 5.82 -2.56 26.08
C ASN A 5 5.97 -3.55 24.92
N ALA A 6 4.84 -4.00 24.38
CA ALA A 6 4.73 -4.47 23.00
C ALA A 6 3.45 -3.90 22.38
N PHE A 7 3.58 -2.74 21.74
CA PHE A 7 2.51 -2.00 21.07
C PHE A 7 3.17 -1.28 19.90
N ALA A 8 3.01 -1.80 18.68
CA ALA A 8 3.18 -1.06 17.43
C ALA A 8 3.13 -2.07 16.29
N VAL A 9 1.97 -2.25 15.67
CA VAL A 9 1.88 -3.04 14.45
C VAL A 9 1.04 -2.18 13.45
N THR A 10 1.55 -2.01 12.22
CA THR A 10 0.79 -1.95 10.94
C THR A 10 -0.20 -0.85 10.55
N LEU A 11 -0.11 -0.41 9.28
CA LEU A 11 -1.17 -0.53 8.24
C LEU A 11 -0.63 -0.15 6.85
N VAL A 12 0.42 -0.82 6.35
CA VAL A 12 0.83 -0.75 4.93
C VAL A 12 1.58 -2.06 4.55
N GLY A 13 1.14 -3.22 5.04
CA GLY A 13 1.77 -4.52 4.69
C GLY A 13 1.56 -4.97 3.23
N LEU A 14 1.00 -4.08 2.39
CA LEU A 14 0.68 -4.31 1.00
C LEU A 14 1.88 -4.11 0.05
N ALA A 15 3.00 -3.58 0.56
CA ALA A 15 4.18 -3.24 -0.25
C ALA A 15 5.52 -3.80 0.27
N VAL A 16 5.52 -4.63 1.34
CA VAL A 16 6.78 -5.14 1.90
C VAL A 16 6.81 -6.66 1.87
N ALA A 17 7.48 -7.22 0.86
CA ALA A 17 8.01 -8.57 0.90
C ALA A 17 9.32 -8.68 0.08
N VAL A 18 10.42 -8.67 0.83
CA VAL A 18 11.73 -9.30 0.54
C VAL A 18 12.66 -8.56 -0.44
N PHE A 19 13.91 -8.35 -0.02
CA PHE A 19 15.05 -7.84 -0.81
C PHE A 19 16.08 -8.96 -1.00
N GLY A 20 16.74 -9.03 -2.17
CA GLY A 20 17.81 -9.98 -2.52
C GLY A 20 18.72 -9.37 -3.60
N PRO A 21 19.97 -9.86 -3.77
CA PRO A 21 21.02 -9.16 -4.53
C PRO A 21 20.78 -9.16 -6.05
N PRO A 22 21.37 -8.21 -6.80
CA PRO A 22 21.03 -7.95 -8.20
C PRO A 22 21.76 -8.89 -9.18
N ALA A 23 21.16 -9.08 -10.36
CA ALA A 23 21.78 -9.64 -11.55
C ALA A 23 21.84 -8.57 -12.66
N MET A 24 22.90 -8.59 -13.47
CA MET A 24 23.38 -7.52 -14.35
C MET A 24 22.68 -7.34 -15.72
N ALA A 25 22.73 -6.08 -16.19
CA ALA A 25 22.80 -5.54 -17.58
C ALA A 25 21.58 -5.75 -18.53
N ASN A 26 21.25 -4.91 -19.54
CA ASN A 26 21.99 -3.90 -20.33
C ASN A 26 21.05 -2.83 -21.02
N ARG A 27 21.55 -1.64 -21.40
CA ARG A 27 20.92 -0.49 -22.15
C ARG A 27 19.98 -0.87 -23.33
N GLU A 28 19.09 -0.05 -23.91
CA GLU A 28 18.85 1.41 -23.99
C GLU A 28 17.43 1.69 -24.58
N THR A 29 16.72 2.71 -24.09
CA THR A 29 15.75 3.56 -24.85
C THR A 29 15.64 4.88 -24.09
N ASN A 30 15.52 6.00 -24.81
CA ASN A 30 15.64 7.38 -24.30
C ASN A 30 14.43 7.88 -23.45
N SER A 31 13.84 6.99 -22.68
CA SER A 31 12.86 7.29 -21.63
C SER A 31 13.53 7.03 -20.29
N GLU A 32 13.37 7.90 -19.30
CA GLU A 32 13.91 7.62 -17.97
C GLU A 32 13.41 6.25 -17.50
N PRO A 33 14.30 5.36 -17.01
CA PRO A 33 13.94 3.99 -16.71
C PRO A 33 12.97 3.86 -15.53
N VAL A 34 12.83 4.91 -14.73
CA VAL A 34 11.85 5.04 -13.64
C VAL A 34 11.38 6.50 -13.56
N PRO A 35 10.21 6.79 -12.97
CA PRO A 35 9.70 8.15 -12.88
C PRO A 35 10.62 9.10 -12.08
N SER A 36 10.91 10.28 -12.62
CA SER A 36 11.58 11.40 -11.91
C SER A 36 10.64 12.33 -11.17
N ARG A 37 9.33 12.21 -11.39
CA ARG A 37 8.27 12.95 -10.71
C ARG A 37 7.11 12.04 -10.35
N LEU A 38 6.17 12.54 -9.55
CA LEU A 38 4.95 11.80 -9.24
C LEU A 38 4.17 11.49 -10.53
N PRO A 39 3.92 10.20 -10.84
CA PRO A 39 3.13 9.86 -12.00
C PRO A 39 1.68 10.32 -11.81
N GLY A 40 0.95 10.55 -12.90
CA GLY A 40 -0.48 10.90 -12.85
C GLY A 40 -0.86 12.18 -12.07
N GLN A 41 0.09 12.98 -11.57
CA GLN A 41 -0.20 14.20 -10.79
C GLN A 41 -0.94 15.25 -11.61
N ASP A 42 -0.65 15.31 -12.91
CA ASP A 42 -1.29 16.20 -13.88
C ASP A 42 -2.74 15.78 -14.21
N LEU A 43 -3.18 14.59 -13.79
CA LEU A 43 -4.55 14.12 -13.99
C LEU A 43 -5.50 14.71 -12.93
N PRO A 44 -6.69 15.18 -13.35
CA PRO A 44 -7.67 15.71 -12.42
C PRO A 44 -8.16 14.61 -11.48
N VAL A 45 -8.35 14.96 -10.20
CA VAL A 45 -9.00 14.09 -9.23
C VAL A 45 -10.48 13.98 -9.61
N VAL A 46 -10.94 12.77 -9.90
CA VAL A 46 -12.34 12.48 -10.27
C VAL A 46 -13.15 11.90 -9.12
N ARG A 47 -12.48 11.34 -8.11
CA ARG A 47 -13.07 10.84 -6.88
C ARG A 47 -12.02 10.87 -5.78
N GLU A 48 -12.42 11.30 -4.61
CA GLU A 48 -11.59 11.29 -3.41
C GLU A 48 -12.43 10.85 -2.23
N HIS A 49 -11.84 9.99 -1.39
CA HIS A 49 -12.46 9.54 -0.16
C HIS A 49 -11.45 9.59 0.97
N THR A 50 -11.88 10.14 2.10
CA THR A 50 -11.12 10.18 3.34
C THR A 50 -11.55 9.01 4.23
N TYR A 51 -10.63 8.57 5.07
CA TYR A 51 -10.78 7.41 5.92
C TYR A 51 -10.32 7.74 7.33
N ARG A 52 -10.99 7.15 8.30
CA ARG A 52 -10.60 7.19 9.71
C ARG A 52 -9.97 5.85 10.08
N MET A 53 -8.81 5.90 10.72
CA MET A 53 -8.09 4.70 11.16
C MET A 53 -8.54 4.27 12.56
N ALA A 54 -8.72 2.97 12.75
CA ALA A 54 -8.94 2.34 14.05
C ALA A 54 -7.94 1.21 14.26
N GLY A 55 -7.29 1.18 15.42
CA GLY A 55 -6.32 0.15 15.81
C GLY A 55 -6.88 -0.75 16.90
N LYS A 56 -6.77 -2.07 16.73
CA LYS A 56 -7.27 -3.07 17.69
C LYS A 56 -6.18 -4.05 18.06
N ILE A 57 -6.08 -4.33 19.35
CA ILE A 57 -5.18 -5.34 19.92
C ILE A 57 -6.00 -6.44 20.55
N ARG A 58 -5.55 -7.67 20.37
CA ARG A 58 -6.14 -8.84 21.01
C ARG A 58 -5.53 -9.03 22.39
N MET A 59 -6.32 -8.83 23.43
CA MET A 59 -5.98 -9.17 24.82
C MET A 59 -6.68 -10.49 25.18
N LEU A 60 -5.92 -11.60 25.17
CA LEU A 60 -6.43 -12.96 25.37
C LEU A 60 -7.52 -13.32 24.34
N LEU A 61 -8.79 -13.34 24.76
CA LEU A 61 -9.96 -13.65 23.92
C LEU A 61 -10.72 -12.42 23.43
N LEU A 62 -10.38 -11.22 23.91
CA LEU A 62 -11.10 -9.99 23.59
C LEU A 62 -10.26 -9.07 22.70
N TRP A 63 -10.89 -8.42 21.74
CA TRP A 63 -10.29 -7.32 21.00
C TRP A 63 -10.60 -6.00 21.71
N VAL A 64 -9.56 -5.24 22.05
CA VAL A 64 -9.66 -3.89 22.61
C VAL A 64 -9.03 -2.96 21.60
N GLY A 65 -9.71 -1.86 21.26
CA GLY A 65 -9.21 -0.94 20.26
C GLY A 65 -9.54 0.50 20.56
N ARG A 66 -8.88 1.37 19.81
CA ARG A 66 -9.14 2.80 19.79
C ARG A 66 -9.47 3.19 18.35
N ASP A 67 -10.57 3.91 18.20
CA ASP A 67 -10.90 4.57 16.94
C ASP A 67 -10.22 5.93 16.85
N ASP A 68 -10.12 6.48 15.64
CA ASP A 68 -9.46 7.77 15.36
C ASP A 68 -7.99 7.81 15.82
N VAL A 69 -7.20 6.81 15.41
CA VAL A 69 -5.75 6.76 15.67
C VAL A 69 -4.91 7.30 14.51
N GLY A 70 -5.57 7.81 13.46
CA GLY A 70 -4.95 8.20 12.21
C GLY A 70 -5.98 8.37 11.10
N SER A 71 -5.50 8.57 9.88
CA SER A 71 -6.33 8.83 8.71
C SER A 71 -5.81 8.14 7.45
N GLY A 72 -6.63 8.17 6.41
CA GLY A 72 -6.27 7.76 5.08
C GLY A 72 -6.99 8.58 4.02
N VAL A 73 -6.41 8.68 2.84
CA VAL A 73 -7.04 9.28 1.67
C VAL A 73 -6.79 8.35 0.49
N ILE A 74 -7.85 8.08 -0.28
CA ILE A 74 -7.75 7.39 -1.56
C ILE A 74 -8.29 8.31 -2.64
N LYS A 75 -7.50 8.53 -3.69
CA LYS A 75 -7.89 9.34 -4.84
C LYS A 75 -7.86 8.50 -6.12
N TRP A 76 -8.88 8.72 -6.93
CA TRP A 76 -8.93 8.31 -8.32
C TRP A 76 -8.74 9.54 -9.18
N ARG A 77 -7.81 9.45 -10.13
CA ARG A 77 -7.50 10.52 -11.06
C ARG A 77 -7.69 10.05 -12.49
N GLY A 78 -8.07 10.96 -13.38
CA GLY A 78 -8.30 10.65 -14.80
C GLY A 78 -9.44 9.64 -15.02
N ARG A 79 -9.56 9.13 -16.26
CA ARG A 79 -10.60 8.18 -16.68
C ARG A 79 -10.11 7.30 -17.83
N GLY A 80 -10.77 6.16 -18.03
CA GLY A 80 -10.52 5.27 -19.16
C GLY A 80 -9.11 4.67 -19.13
N HIS A 81 -8.36 4.86 -20.23
CA HIS A 81 -7.00 4.36 -20.41
C HIS A 81 -5.92 5.23 -19.76
N ASN A 82 -6.26 6.43 -19.29
CA ASN A 82 -5.31 7.30 -18.59
C ASN A 82 -5.89 7.65 -17.21
N ARG A 83 -5.43 6.94 -16.20
CA ARG A 83 -5.98 7.01 -14.85
C ARG A 83 -4.89 6.78 -13.82
N ALA A 84 -5.06 7.31 -12.62
CA ALA A 84 -4.18 7.01 -11.51
C ALA A 84 -4.94 6.74 -10.22
N PHE A 85 -4.34 5.94 -9.35
CA PHE A 85 -4.83 5.59 -8.03
C PHE A 85 -3.78 6.03 -7.01
N GLU A 86 -4.21 6.82 -6.04
CA GLU A 86 -3.35 7.35 -4.97
C GLU A 86 -3.90 6.85 -3.64
N VAL A 87 -3.03 6.32 -2.79
CA VAL A 87 -3.36 5.86 -1.43
C VAL A 87 -2.34 6.48 -0.49
N LEU A 88 -2.80 7.27 0.47
CA LEU A 88 -2.00 7.79 1.59
C LEU A 88 -2.69 7.35 2.87
N ILE A 89 -1.98 6.63 3.74
CA ILE A 89 -2.56 6.15 5.01
C ILE A 89 -1.52 6.26 6.11
N GLY A 90 -1.96 6.68 7.30
CA GLY A 90 -1.04 6.92 8.41
C GLY A 90 -1.71 7.02 9.76
N SER A 91 -0.97 6.59 10.78
CA SER A 91 -1.26 6.89 12.18
C SER A 91 -0.85 8.31 12.50
N ASP A 92 -1.62 8.94 13.38
CA ASP A 92 -1.33 10.27 13.92
C ASP A 92 -0.63 10.10 15.28
N PRO A 93 0.64 10.51 15.44
CA PRO A 93 1.38 10.33 16.69
C PRO A 93 0.74 11.03 17.90
N GLN A 94 -0.11 12.03 17.71
CA GLN A 94 -0.83 12.69 18.79
C GLN A 94 -2.02 11.87 19.28
N LYS A 95 -2.56 10.97 18.45
CA LYS A 95 -3.74 10.15 18.75
C LYS A 95 -3.40 8.68 18.99
N ALA A 96 -2.41 8.17 18.28
CA ALA A 96 -2.03 6.77 18.27
C ALA A 96 -1.36 6.34 19.58
N PRO A 97 -1.65 5.13 20.08
CA PRO A 97 -0.95 4.58 21.24
C PRO A 97 0.57 4.62 21.06
N ASN A 98 1.30 4.95 22.13
CA ASN A 98 2.76 5.08 22.14
C ASN A 98 3.34 6.05 21.10
N GLN A 99 2.56 7.05 20.68
CA GLN A 99 2.98 8.02 19.67
C GLN A 99 3.45 7.35 18.37
N LEU A 100 2.78 6.27 17.99
CA LEU A 100 3.10 5.54 16.78
C LEU A 100 3.00 6.46 15.56
N ASN A 101 4.12 6.63 14.85
CA ASN A 101 4.21 7.37 13.61
C ASN A 101 4.49 6.41 12.44
N LYS A 102 3.42 5.78 11.97
CA LYS A 102 3.45 4.77 10.91
C LYS A 102 2.54 5.15 9.79
N TRP A 103 3.11 5.26 8.60
CA TRP A 103 2.39 5.66 7.41
C TRP A 103 3.06 5.18 6.13
N GLY A 104 2.33 5.28 5.04
CA GLY A 104 2.82 5.01 3.69
C GLY A 104 1.97 5.67 2.63
N PHE A 105 2.56 5.80 1.47
CA PHE A 105 2.02 6.44 0.29
C PHE A 105 2.27 5.54 -0.92
N LEU A 106 1.29 5.41 -1.81
CA LEU A 106 1.44 4.73 -3.07
C LEU A 106 0.61 5.44 -4.13
N LEU A 107 1.25 5.84 -5.22
CA LEU A 107 0.59 6.37 -6.40
C LEU A 107 0.95 5.51 -7.59
N GLU A 108 -0.06 5.02 -8.30
CA GLU A 108 0.06 4.23 -9.51
C GLU A 108 -0.74 4.88 -10.65
N GLU A 109 -0.06 5.32 -11.70
CA GLU A 109 -0.66 5.77 -12.96
C GLU A 109 -0.66 4.63 -13.97
N VAL A 110 -1.78 4.46 -14.67
CA VAL A 110 -1.93 3.53 -15.80
C VAL A 110 -2.17 4.33 -17.07
N ARG A 111 -1.34 4.07 -18.09
CA ARG A 111 -1.47 4.60 -19.45
C ARG A 111 -1.57 3.45 -20.44
N GLY A 112 -2.78 3.13 -20.87
CA GLY A 112 -3.03 1.96 -21.71
C GLY A 112 -2.63 0.67 -20.99
N SER A 113 -1.61 -0.02 -21.51
CA SER A 113 -1.04 -1.23 -20.91
C SER A 113 0.17 -0.96 -20.00
N GLU A 114 0.66 0.28 -19.95
CA GLU A 114 1.81 0.69 -19.17
C GLU A 114 1.40 1.25 -17.80
N SER A 115 2.32 1.20 -16.84
CA SER A 115 2.11 1.76 -15.50
C SER A 115 3.35 2.43 -14.97
N ALA A 116 3.18 3.52 -14.24
CA ALA A 116 4.22 4.18 -13.48
C ALA A 116 3.81 4.22 -12.00
N VAL A 117 4.73 3.86 -11.10
CA VAL A 117 4.46 3.78 -9.68
C VAL A 117 5.52 4.51 -8.87
N VAL A 118 5.07 5.26 -7.87
CA VAL A 118 5.91 5.82 -6.81
C VAL A 118 5.27 5.49 -5.48
N GLY A 119 6.06 4.97 -4.54
CA GLY A 119 5.55 4.64 -3.22
C GLY A 119 6.63 4.66 -2.16
N LEU A 120 6.19 4.81 -0.93
CA LEU A 120 7.02 4.71 0.25
C LEU A 120 6.23 4.19 1.44
N ILE A 121 6.92 3.56 2.39
CA ILE A 121 6.35 3.07 3.63
C ILE A 121 7.37 3.13 4.75
N SER A 122 6.96 3.65 5.90
CA SER A 122 7.77 3.66 7.13
C SER A 122 8.11 2.25 7.66
N GLN A 123 9.41 1.93 7.78
CA GLN A 123 9.90 0.66 8.35
C GLN A 123 9.71 0.57 9.86
N GLU A 124 9.50 -0.65 10.39
CA GLU A 124 9.49 -0.93 11.84
C GLU A 124 10.91 -0.82 12.40
N ASN A 125 11.06 -0.25 13.61
CA ASN A 125 12.36 -0.17 14.29
C ASN A 125 12.83 -1.53 14.84
N ASP A 126 12.05 -2.60 14.67
CA ASP A 126 12.38 -3.94 15.11
C ASP A 126 12.65 -4.85 13.90
N ASP A 127 13.94 -5.08 13.63
CA ASP A 127 14.53 -6.39 13.25
C ASP A 127 15.98 -6.32 12.71
N LYS A 128 16.68 -5.18 12.78
CA LYS A 128 18.14 -5.12 12.51
C LYS A 128 18.90 -4.32 13.55
N LEU A 129 18.80 -4.72 14.82
CA LEU A 129 19.59 -4.19 15.93
C LEU A 129 21.00 -4.85 16.05
N SER A 130 21.44 -5.64 15.07
CA SER A 130 22.71 -6.37 15.14
C SER A 130 23.91 -5.65 14.53
N GLU A 131 23.75 -4.53 13.83
CA GLU A 131 24.88 -3.75 13.33
C GLU A 131 24.74 -2.28 13.73
N VAL A 132 25.80 -1.77 14.36
CA VAL A 132 26.08 -0.36 14.63
C VAL A 132 25.50 0.23 15.93
N ARG A 133 26.01 -0.24 17.08
CA ARG A 133 25.78 0.42 18.39
C ARG A 133 26.37 1.83 18.54
N ALA A 134 27.17 2.31 17.59
CA ALA A 134 27.76 3.66 17.60
C ALA A 134 26.93 4.73 16.86
N ASP A 135 26.09 4.34 15.88
CA ASP A 135 25.25 5.26 15.10
C ASP A 135 23.87 5.53 15.75
N LEU A 136 23.51 4.74 16.77
CA LEU A 136 22.19 4.76 17.39
C LEU A 136 21.80 6.11 18.01
N ARG A 137 22.75 6.99 18.35
CA ARG A 137 22.42 8.35 18.81
C ARG A 137 22.07 9.31 17.68
N ARG A 138 22.65 9.15 16.49
CA ARG A 138 22.29 9.92 15.27
C ARG A 138 21.06 9.36 14.55
N ARG A 139 20.79 8.06 14.70
CA ARG A 139 19.63 7.38 14.07
C ARG A 139 18.33 7.47 14.86
N LYS A 140 18.32 7.97 16.11
CA LYS A 140 17.06 8.16 16.86
C LYS A 140 16.14 9.19 16.20
N ASP A 141 16.73 10.18 15.55
CA ASP A 141 15.99 11.27 14.90
C ASP A 141 15.62 10.93 13.45
N LEU A 142 16.02 9.76 12.94
CA LEU A 142 15.76 9.34 11.57
C LEU A 142 14.88 8.09 11.54
N ARG A 143 13.95 8.07 10.59
CA ARG A 143 13.10 6.94 10.26
C ARG A 143 13.45 6.42 8.88
N ALA A 144 13.59 5.11 8.77
CA ALA A 144 13.74 4.43 7.50
C ALA A 144 12.38 4.28 6.79
N PHE A 145 12.38 4.51 5.49
CA PHE A 145 11.26 4.31 4.59
C PHE A 145 11.69 3.35 3.49
N ASP A 146 10.98 2.24 3.29
CA ASP A 146 11.09 1.50 2.03
C ASP A 146 10.47 2.34 0.93
N THR A 147 11.14 2.40 -0.21
CA THR A 147 10.76 3.25 -1.34
C THR A 147 10.71 2.43 -2.61
N ILE A 148 9.82 2.81 -3.52
CA ILE A 148 9.67 2.23 -4.84
C ILE A 148 9.46 3.36 -5.84
N ARG A 149 10.24 3.33 -6.93
CA ARG A 149 9.93 4.02 -8.19
C ARG A 149 9.99 3.00 -9.31
N GLY A 150 8.90 2.84 -10.04
CA GLY A 150 8.80 1.83 -11.08
C GLY A 150 8.11 2.34 -12.33
N LEU A 151 8.54 1.82 -13.48
CA LEU A 151 7.91 1.98 -14.77
C LEU A 151 7.75 0.60 -15.38
N VAL A 152 6.53 0.22 -15.73
CA VAL A 152 6.21 -1.05 -16.36
C VAL A 152 5.67 -0.80 -17.75
N THR A 153 6.44 -1.21 -18.75
CA THR A 153 6.07 -1.18 -20.17
C THR A 153 5.32 -2.45 -20.56
N THR A 154 5.03 -2.61 -21.85
CA THR A 154 4.45 -3.86 -22.39
C THR A 154 5.37 -5.07 -22.27
N LEU A 155 6.70 -4.87 -22.20
CA LEU A 155 7.69 -5.95 -22.26
C LEU A 155 8.41 -6.19 -20.93
N GLU A 156 8.55 -5.17 -20.09
CA GLU A 156 9.30 -5.27 -18.84
C GLU A 156 8.87 -4.24 -17.80
N GLY A 157 9.18 -4.54 -16.55
CA GLY A 157 9.20 -3.59 -15.45
C GLY A 157 10.62 -3.16 -15.13
N ASN A 158 10.82 -1.86 -14.96
CA ASN A 158 12.02 -1.24 -14.45
C ASN A 158 11.69 -0.64 -13.07
N ALA A 159 12.51 -0.89 -12.06
CA ALA A 159 12.26 -0.34 -10.73
C ALA A 159 13.54 -0.01 -9.97
N ARG A 160 13.50 1.09 -9.21
CA ARG A 160 14.40 1.37 -8.10
C ARG A 160 13.64 1.10 -6.82
N VAL A 161 14.17 0.20 -6.00
CA VAL A 161 13.64 -0.12 -4.68
C VAL A 161 14.77 0.03 -3.68
N GLY A 162 14.54 0.75 -2.59
CA GLY A 162 15.55 0.91 -1.55
C GLY A 162 15.02 1.61 -0.32
N THR A 163 15.93 2.11 0.52
CA THR A 163 15.59 2.68 1.81
C THR A 163 16.05 4.13 1.91
N LEU A 164 15.10 5.04 2.09
CA LEU A 164 15.36 6.44 2.39
C LEU A 164 15.32 6.65 3.91
N HIS A 165 16.23 7.44 4.44
CA HIS A 165 16.17 7.88 5.84
C HIS A 165 15.75 9.34 5.87
N ALA A 166 14.70 9.65 6.63
CA ALA A 166 14.18 11.00 6.79
C ALA A 166 13.89 11.29 8.27
N PRO A 167 13.75 12.55 8.69
CA PRO A 167 13.46 12.89 10.08
C PRO A 167 12.24 12.13 10.63
N SER A 168 12.35 11.63 11.86
CA SER A 168 11.42 10.67 12.46
C SER A 168 10.08 11.28 12.89
N GLU A 169 10.05 12.60 13.04
CA GLU A 169 8.90 13.45 13.34
C GLU A 169 7.99 13.66 12.13
N LEU A 170 8.49 13.44 10.91
CA LEU A 170 7.69 13.57 9.70
C LEU A 170 6.53 12.57 9.70
N THR A 171 5.33 13.11 9.57
CA THR A 171 4.07 12.36 9.56
C THR A 171 3.57 12.15 8.14
N TYR A 172 2.42 11.49 7.98
CA TYR A 172 1.78 11.35 6.67
C TYR A 172 1.36 12.70 6.05
N HIS A 173 1.27 13.77 6.84
CA HIS A 173 1.06 15.13 6.33
C HIS A 173 2.29 15.69 5.59
N ASP A 174 3.46 15.12 5.87
CA ASP A 174 4.76 15.57 5.37
C ASP A 174 5.24 14.76 4.16
N VAL A 175 4.33 14.03 3.51
CA VAL A 175 4.63 13.12 2.39
C VAL A 175 5.42 13.78 1.27
N GLY A 176 5.15 15.05 0.96
CA GLY A 176 5.87 15.82 -0.06
C GLY A 176 7.36 15.93 0.23
N MET A 177 7.74 16.22 1.48
CA MET A 177 9.14 16.35 1.88
C MET A 177 9.90 15.02 1.77
N VAL A 178 9.26 13.91 2.12
CA VAL A 178 9.90 12.59 1.98
C VAL A 178 10.03 12.21 0.50
N LEU A 179 9.02 12.52 -0.32
CA LEU A 179 9.06 12.26 -1.76
C LEU A 179 10.16 13.03 -2.49
N GLU A 180 10.47 14.27 -2.09
CA GLU A 180 11.63 15.01 -2.63
C GLU A 180 12.93 14.21 -2.46
N GLY A 181 13.13 13.60 -1.28
CA GLY A 181 14.25 12.69 -1.03
C GLY A 181 14.21 11.44 -1.90
N VAL A 182 13.03 10.85 -2.14
CA VAL A 182 12.87 9.67 -3.02
C VAL A 182 13.29 10.00 -4.45
N PHE A 183 12.95 11.20 -4.95
CA PHE A 183 13.32 11.61 -6.31
C PHE A 183 14.80 12.00 -6.43
N ALA A 184 15.34 12.67 -5.41
CA ALA A 184 16.74 13.08 -5.35
C ALA A 184 17.73 11.89 -5.26
N ASP A 185 17.32 10.78 -4.63
CA ASP A 185 18.17 9.60 -4.52
C ASP A 185 18.33 8.91 -5.87
N THR A 186 19.43 9.14 -6.55
CA THR A 186 19.79 8.46 -7.82
C THR A 186 20.83 7.35 -7.62
N SER A 187 21.21 7.06 -6.37
CA SER A 187 22.30 6.15 -6.04
C SER A 187 21.96 4.68 -6.28
N LEU A 188 20.66 4.35 -6.29
CA LEU A 188 20.18 2.98 -6.44
C LEU A 188 20.13 2.54 -7.91
N GLU A 189 20.63 1.33 -8.16
CA GLU A 189 20.53 0.67 -9.44
C GLU A 189 19.07 0.40 -9.84
N VAL A 190 18.79 0.51 -11.14
CA VAL A 190 17.51 0.10 -11.71
C VAL A 190 17.54 -1.40 -11.93
N LYS A 191 16.61 -2.10 -11.32
CA LYS A 191 16.37 -3.53 -11.53
C LYS A 191 15.30 -3.76 -12.57
N ARG A 192 15.42 -4.88 -13.28
CA ARG A 192 14.52 -5.26 -14.38
C ARG A 192 13.79 -6.56 -14.10
N VAL A 193 12.52 -6.57 -14.50
CA VAL A 193 11.61 -7.71 -14.37
C VAL A 193 10.95 -7.94 -15.72
N PRO A 194 11.20 -9.06 -16.40
CA PRO A 194 10.49 -9.39 -17.63
C PRO A 194 8.98 -9.46 -17.39
N ARG A 195 8.21 -8.83 -18.27
CA ARG A 195 6.75 -8.91 -18.27
C ARG A 195 6.33 -9.90 -19.35
N ARG A 196 5.58 -10.93 -18.98
CA ARG A 196 5.15 -12.00 -19.89
C ARG A 196 3.65 -12.23 -19.77
N GLY A 197 3.01 -12.58 -20.88
CA GLY A 197 1.62 -13.01 -20.90
C GLY A 197 0.66 -11.99 -20.28
N ASP A 198 -0.11 -12.44 -19.30
CA ASP A 198 -1.20 -11.70 -18.66
C ASP A 198 -0.77 -10.89 -17.42
N VAL A 199 0.54 -10.75 -17.17
CA VAL A 199 1.05 -9.95 -16.04
C VAL A 199 0.60 -8.49 -16.16
N ARG A 200 -0.07 -8.00 -15.11
CA ARG A 200 -0.51 -6.61 -14.99
C ARG A 200 0.62 -5.70 -14.52
N ALA A 201 0.45 -4.42 -14.82
CA ALA A 201 1.51 -3.43 -14.69
C ALA A 201 1.65 -2.86 -13.26
N GLY A 202 0.72 -3.16 -12.35
CA GLY A 202 0.78 -2.65 -10.99
C GLY A 202 -0.23 -3.26 -10.04
N PHE A 203 -0.11 -2.92 -8.77
CA PHE A 203 -0.92 -3.46 -7.69
C PHE A 203 -2.31 -2.80 -7.62
N LEU A 204 -2.37 -1.45 -7.60
CA LEU A 204 -3.62 -0.73 -7.37
C LEU A 204 -4.58 -0.90 -8.56
N SER A 205 -4.05 -0.93 -9.77
CA SER A 205 -4.78 -1.26 -10.99
C SER A 205 -5.31 -2.69 -10.97
N SER A 206 -4.49 -3.67 -10.56
CA SER A 206 -4.91 -5.07 -10.42
C SER A 206 -6.00 -5.25 -9.37
N LEU A 207 -5.88 -4.57 -8.22
CA LEU A 207 -6.90 -4.58 -7.18
C LEU A 207 -8.22 -3.98 -7.68
N THR A 208 -8.14 -2.87 -8.40
CA THR A 208 -9.33 -2.22 -9.00
C THR A 208 -9.98 -3.11 -10.05
N GLU A 209 -9.19 -3.77 -10.90
CA GLU A 209 -9.68 -4.76 -11.89
C GLU A 209 -10.38 -5.92 -11.19
N MET A 210 -9.78 -6.47 -10.13
CA MET A 210 -10.38 -7.55 -9.35
C MET A 210 -11.70 -7.13 -8.69
N ILE A 211 -11.76 -5.95 -8.06
CA ILE A 211 -13.01 -5.39 -7.51
C ILE A 211 -14.06 -5.24 -8.62
N THR A 212 -13.70 -4.63 -9.75
CA THR A 212 -14.62 -4.42 -10.87
C THR A 212 -15.19 -5.74 -11.38
N SER A 213 -14.35 -6.78 -11.50
CA SER A 213 -14.79 -8.12 -11.92
C SER A 213 -15.83 -8.75 -10.97
N THR A 214 -15.78 -8.44 -9.67
CA THR A 214 -16.80 -8.89 -8.71
C THR A 214 -18.12 -8.13 -8.88
N LEU A 215 -18.07 -6.83 -9.19
CA LEU A 215 -19.25 -6.01 -9.48
C LEU A 215 -19.97 -6.50 -10.75
N GLU A 216 -19.20 -6.91 -11.75
CA GLU A 216 -19.69 -7.49 -13.01
C GLU A 216 -20.15 -8.95 -12.87
N ARG A 217 -20.07 -9.53 -11.67
CA ARG A 217 -20.39 -10.93 -11.38
C ARG A 217 -19.57 -11.94 -12.20
N LYS A 218 -18.35 -11.56 -12.58
CA LYS A 218 -17.36 -12.38 -13.31
C LYS A 218 -16.03 -12.36 -12.56
N PRO A 219 -15.98 -12.86 -11.30
CA PRO A 219 -14.83 -12.65 -10.43
C PRO A 219 -13.57 -13.25 -11.00
N VAL A 220 -12.56 -12.42 -11.24
CA VAL A 220 -11.20 -12.85 -11.54
C VAL A 220 -10.57 -13.32 -10.24
N ARG A 221 -10.16 -14.58 -10.19
CA ARG A 221 -9.64 -15.20 -8.96
C ARG A 221 -8.18 -14.90 -8.68
N ARG A 222 -7.41 -14.57 -9.71
CA ARG A 222 -5.96 -14.43 -9.67
C ARG A 222 -5.50 -13.45 -10.73
N ILE A 223 -4.67 -12.48 -10.34
CA ILE A 223 -4.05 -11.52 -11.24
C ILE A 223 -2.55 -11.45 -10.91
N PRO A 224 -1.65 -11.95 -11.78
CA PRO A 224 -0.22 -11.70 -11.63
C PRO A 224 0.08 -10.24 -11.96
N TYR A 225 1.00 -9.60 -11.22
CA TYR A 225 1.35 -8.20 -11.43
C TYR A 225 2.81 -7.92 -11.06
N ILE A 226 3.38 -6.83 -11.58
CA ILE A 226 4.71 -6.35 -11.19
C ILE A 226 4.58 -5.36 -10.03
N HIS A 227 5.44 -5.50 -9.01
CA HIS A 227 5.60 -4.52 -7.95
C HIS A 227 7.05 -4.45 -7.52
N GLY A 228 7.62 -3.25 -7.65
CA GLY A 228 9.04 -3.02 -7.46
C GLY A 228 9.84 -3.85 -8.45
N ASP A 229 10.83 -4.57 -7.93
CA ASP A 229 11.75 -5.40 -8.69
C ASP A 229 11.30 -6.87 -8.76
N ARG A 230 10.00 -7.18 -8.55
CA ARG A 230 9.48 -8.55 -8.48
C ARG A 230 8.11 -8.75 -9.12
N LEU A 231 7.80 -10.03 -9.37
CA LEU A 231 6.48 -10.51 -9.73
C LEU A 231 5.70 -10.93 -8.47
N TYR A 232 4.48 -10.43 -8.39
CA TYR A 232 3.51 -10.72 -7.35
C TYR A 232 2.25 -11.32 -7.95
N GLU A 233 1.41 -11.83 -7.08
CA GLU A 233 0.11 -12.38 -7.40
C GLU A 233 -0.93 -11.84 -6.43
N LEU A 234 -2.00 -11.25 -6.96
CA LEU A 234 -3.18 -10.90 -6.20
C LEU A 234 -4.23 -11.99 -6.37
N ARG A 235 -4.83 -12.43 -5.28
CA ARG A 235 -5.83 -13.51 -5.25
C ARG A 235 -7.10 -13.05 -4.55
N LEU A 236 -8.25 -13.38 -5.15
CA LEU A 236 -9.56 -13.25 -4.50
C LEU A 236 -9.91 -14.58 -3.83
N LEU A 237 -9.74 -14.62 -2.50
CA LEU A 237 -10.05 -15.80 -1.69
C LEU A 237 -11.56 -16.00 -1.59
N GLU A 238 -12.29 -14.94 -1.27
CA GLU A 238 -13.73 -14.97 -1.01
C GLU A 238 -14.37 -13.65 -1.47
N SER A 239 -15.61 -13.72 -1.94
CA SER A 239 -16.42 -12.55 -2.30
C SER A 239 -17.87 -12.82 -1.92
N THR A 240 -18.36 -12.11 -0.91
CA THR A 240 -19.67 -12.33 -0.30
C THR A 240 -20.52 -11.08 -0.43
N PRO A 241 -21.58 -11.08 -1.25
CA PRO A 241 -22.54 -9.99 -1.29
C PRO A 241 -23.29 -9.87 0.04
N LEU A 242 -23.47 -8.65 0.51
CA LEU A 242 -24.19 -8.32 1.73
C LEU A 242 -25.28 -7.30 1.41
N ALA A 243 -26.51 -7.56 1.88
CA ALA A 243 -27.62 -6.62 1.73
C ALA A 243 -27.34 -5.29 2.44
N ARG A 244 -26.64 -5.34 3.58
CA ARG A 244 -26.20 -4.17 4.34
C ARG A 244 -24.91 -4.45 5.11
N PHE A 245 -24.16 -3.39 5.39
CA PHE A 245 -23.03 -3.38 6.30
C PHE A 245 -23.13 -2.18 7.22
N GLU A 246 -22.98 -2.40 8.53
CA GLU A 246 -23.12 -1.36 9.54
C GLU A 246 -21.76 -1.09 10.20
N ARG A 247 -21.36 0.17 10.24
CA ARG A 247 -20.11 0.62 10.87
C ARG A 247 -20.25 2.06 11.33
N ASP A 248 -19.80 2.34 12.55
CA ASP A 248 -19.79 3.69 13.15
C ASP A 248 -21.16 4.39 13.09
N GLY A 249 -22.24 3.64 13.37
CA GLY A 249 -23.62 4.14 13.33
C GLY A 249 -24.16 4.40 11.92
N ARG A 250 -23.40 4.06 10.86
CA ARG A 250 -23.82 4.21 9.46
C ARG A 250 -24.16 2.86 8.86
N THR A 251 -25.22 2.82 8.07
CA THR A 251 -25.63 1.65 7.28
C THR A 251 -25.30 1.87 5.82
N PHE A 252 -24.53 0.96 5.23
CA PHE A 252 -24.20 0.92 3.82
C PHE A 252 -24.99 -0.22 3.16
N PRO A 253 -25.98 0.08 2.31
CA PRO A 253 -26.73 -0.96 1.60
C PRO A 253 -25.91 -1.51 0.43
N ASN A 254 -26.22 -2.74 0.00
CA ASN A 254 -25.69 -3.39 -1.20
C ASN A 254 -24.16 -3.28 -1.29
N VAL A 255 -23.46 -4.05 -0.46
CA VAL A 255 -21.99 -4.08 -0.44
C VAL A 255 -21.47 -5.48 -0.75
N ILE A 256 -20.19 -5.58 -1.06
CA ILE A 256 -19.49 -6.86 -1.20
C ILE A 256 -18.36 -6.89 -0.19
N ARG A 257 -18.25 -7.97 0.58
CA ARG A 257 -17.07 -8.29 1.38
C ARG A 257 -16.14 -9.17 0.55
N GLY A 258 -14.99 -8.64 0.17
CA GLY A 258 -13.93 -9.38 -0.51
C GLY A 258 -12.77 -9.70 0.43
N ARG A 259 -12.28 -10.93 0.41
CA ARG A 259 -11.04 -11.34 1.09
C ARG A 259 -9.96 -11.60 0.07
N PHE A 260 -8.83 -10.96 0.26
CA PHE A 260 -7.73 -10.93 -0.70
C PHE A 260 -6.45 -11.45 -0.07
N GLU A 261 -5.57 -11.98 -0.92
CA GLU A 261 -4.20 -12.32 -0.57
C GLU A 261 -3.28 -11.77 -1.65
N THR A 262 -2.17 -11.16 -1.25
CA THR A 262 -1.10 -10.78 -2.16
C THR A 262 0.26 -11.28 -1.68
N GLY A 263 1.09 -11.76 -2.59
CA GLY A 263 2.44 -12.22 -2.28
C GLY A 263 3.29 -12.44 -3.52
N GLU A 264 4.58 -12.70 -3.31
CA GLU A 264 5.50 -13.05 -4.40
C GLU A 264 5.01 -14.29 -5.15
N ALA A 265 5.02 -14.24 -6.48
CA ALA A 265 4.49 -15.30 -7.30
C ALA A 265 5.16 -16.66 -6.99
N GLY A 266 4.35 -17.71 -6.82
CA GLY A 266 4.84 -19.06 -6.51
C GLY A 266 5.14 -19.33 -5.02
N ARG A 267 5.08 -18.32 -4.14
CA ARG A 267 5.20 -18.55 -2.69
C ARG A 267 3.87 -18.94 -2.06
N ARG A 268 3.95 -19.77 -1.00
CA ARG A 268 2.77 -20.27 -0.26
C ARG A 268 2.21 -19.29 0.78
N SER A 269 2.93 -18.22 1.09
CA SER A 269 2.53 -17.22 2.09
C SER A 269 2.45 -15.85 1.46
N GLY A 270 1.34 -15.15 1.70
CA GLY A 270 1.10 -13.78 1.28
C GLY A 270 0.41 -12.96 2.37
N THR A 271 0.41 -11.65 2.18
CA THR A 271 -0.34 -10.69 3.00
C THR A 271 -1.82 -10.83 2.68
N ARG A 272 -2.63 -11.13 3.70
CA ARG A 272 -4.09 -11.18 3.60
C ARG A 272 -4.72 -9.88 4.08
N PHE A 273 -5.77 -9.45 3.40
CA PHE A 273 -6.56 -8.28 3.78
C PHE A 273 -8.01 -8.45 3.35
N GLU A 274 -8.90 -7.70 3.99
CA GLU A 274 -10.33 -7.68 3.68
C GLU A 274 -10.74 -6.28 3.23
N LEU A 275 -11.61 -6.23 2.23
CA LEU A 275 -12.32 -5.03 1.84
C LEU A 275 -13.82 -5.26 1.96
N VAL A 276 -14.54 -4.28 2.49
CA VAL A 276 -15.97 -4.14 2.22
C VAL A 276 -16.11 -2.95 1.28
N TYR A 277 -16.74 -3.12 0.12
CA TYR A 277 -16.88 -2.06 -0.88
C TYR A 277 -18.30 -1.99 -1.44
N GLY A 278 -18.72 -0.80 -1.85
CA GLY A 278 -20.06 -0.59 -2.40
C GLY A 278 -20.27 -1.37 -3.69
N ALA A 279 -21.44 -2.00 -3.84
CA ALA A 279 -21.79 -2.79 -5.01
C ALA A 279 -22.54 -1.97 -6.09
N SER A 280 -23.04 -0.78 -5.73
CA SER A 280 -23.85 0.05 -6.63
C SER A 280 -23.81 1.53 -6.26
N GLY A 281 -24.39 2.38 -7.12
CA GLY A 281 -24.51 3.82 -6.90
C GLY A 281 -23.17 4.54 -6.85
N ALA A 282 -23.13 5.67 -6.12
CA ALA A 282 -21.93 6.51 -6.00
C ALA A 282 -20.74 5.80 -5.32
N LEU A 283 -21.01 4.77 -4.51
CA LEU A 283 -19.98 3.99 -3.80
C LEU A 283 -19.58 2.71 -4.55
N ALA A 284 -20.03 2.48 -5.78
CA ALA A 284 -19.65 1.31 -6.55
C ALA A 284 -18.11 1.21 -6.68
N GLY A 285 -17.56 0.11 -6.16
CA GLY A 285 -16.13 -0.18 -6.12
C GLY A 285 -15.32 0.65 -5.11
N VAL A 286 -15.98 1.51 -4.32
CA VAL A 286 -15.32 2.31 -3.28
C VAL A 286 -15.18 1.46 -2.02
N PRO A 287 -13.96 1.28 -1.47
CA PRO A 287 -13.77 0.66 -0.16
C PRO A 287 -14.48 1.48 0.92
N ILE A 288 -15.37 0.81 1.65
CA ILE A 288 -16.06 1.30 2.85
C ILE A 288 -15.27 0.90 4.10
N LEU A 289 -14.74 -0.32 4.11
CA LEU A 289 -13.83 -0.82 5.13
C LEU A 289 -12.61 -1.43 4.43
N ILE A 290 -11.42 -1.12 4.94
CA ILE A 290 -10.19 -1.85 4.64
C ILE A 290 -9.69 -2.42 5.97
N SER A 291 -9.60 -3.73 6.08
CA SER A 291 -9.12 -4.39 7.30
C SER A 291 -7.88 -5.21 7.01
N TYR A 292 -6.85 -5.01 7.82
CA TYR A 292 -5.59 -5.74 7.70
C TYR A 292 -5.17 -6.29 9.06
N GLN A 293 -4.87 -7.59 9.09
CA GLN A 293 -4.40 -8.31 10.27
C GLN A 293 -2.93 -8.78 10.10
N PRO A 294 -1.97 -7.92 10.41
CA PRO A 294 -0.52 -8.15 10.25
C PRO A 294 0.11 -9.17 11.20
N LYS A 295 -0.43 -9.23 12.43
CA LYS A 295 0.00 -10.14 13.49
C LYS A 295 -1.28 -10.69 14.10
N TRP A 296 -1.20 -11.90 14.64
CA TRP A 296 -2.37 -12.56 15.23
C TRP A 296 -3.04 -11.73 16.35
N TRP A 297 -2.28 -10.82 16.98
CA TRP A 297 -2.71 -9.95 18.06
C TRP A 297 -3.02 -8.50 17.65
N LEU A 298 -2.81 -8.11 16.39
CA LEU A 298 -3.16 -6.76 15.93
C LEU A 298 -3.99 -6.79 14.66
N GLN A 299 -5.05 -5.99 14.65
CA GLN A 299 -5.82 -5.63 13.47
C GLN A 299 -5.89 -4.11 13.34
N VAL A 300 -5.86 -3.61 12.10
CA VAL A 300 -6.10 -2.20 11.83
C VAL A 300 -7.14 -2.05 10.72
N ASP A 301 -8.07 -1.14 10.95
CA ASP A 301 -9.20 -0.86 10.08
C ASP A 301 -9.12 0.58 9.57
N LEU A 302 -9.35 0.79 8.28
CA LEU A 302 -9.69 2.10 7.70
C LEU A 302 -11.17 2.09 7.35
N VAL A 303 -11.91 3.01 7.93
CA VAL A 303 -13.36 3.15 7.72
C VAL A 303 -13.60 4.43 6.94
N LEU A 304 -14.41 4.34 5.88
CA LEU A 304 -14.80 5.48 5.05
C LEU A 304 -15.40 6.59 5.92
N HIS A 305 -14.75 7.75 5.90
CA HIS A 305 -15.21 8.95 6.57
C HIS A 305 -16.25 9.67 5.68
N PRO A 306 -17.26 10.33 6.25
CA PRO A 306 -18.19 11.18 5.51
C PRO A 306 -17.48 12.27 4.70
#